data_AF-A0A2T7UC05-F1
#
_entry.id   AF-A0A2T7UC05-F1
#
_cell.length_a   1.000
_cell.length_b   1.000
_cell.length_c   1.000
_cell.angle_alpha   90.00
_cell.angle_beta   90.00
_cell.angle_gamma   90.00
#
_symmetry.space_group_name_H-M   'P 1'
#
loop_
_entity.id
_entity.type
_entity.pdbx_description
1 polymer ?
#
loop_
_entity_poly.entity_id
_entity_poly.type
_entity_poly.pdbx_seq_one_letter_code
_entity_poly.pdbx_strand_id
1 'polypeptide(L)'
;MGQSDMHASWARQHGQAWIRLAYQDFPASFRLILILRQASGGALEPVAWCPPDGGAPDALLVETAERCLSEQQETQAESAQREAAAVPIWCGGALVGLVAADCPSGQMAVQGVRLRRLAHEAAGHLAQAVDADRARLPELMQALAGAMSQDDGTAAAETLVTELALLLSCERVAIGFREGLQTEVTALSNAPEFRREMALVRQLAAVMDEAIDQAAVLQWPAAGSADPVLALREHATLAGAQGQVLTVPFQLDPGLPGHSGALLFERAAARPFSAEDVAACQTAAALGAHIVALQRRATRPWHRRLRDALQRQLQQLRAPGHYGHKLVFAVLLVALVVLPFAQATYRISARASLEGVVVRTLAAPFDGYVEQARFRAGDTVKAGTEIAALDRRDLRLELIRAQGQVEQYREQYNDAAARRDRAQMAVAQAQLEQAAAQAQLTQDNLTRAVILAPFDGLIVSGDLHQQLGAGVRRGQTLFEMAPLDRYRVVLEVPDAEIDEVRVGQAGTLRLAALPERVLALKVARVTPVTAARDGATYFRVEADLEAAGLPLRPGMIGNARIEAGTQPLGWIWLHPFLDWMRLHLAGGWS
;
A
#
# COMPACT_ATOMS: atom_id res chain seq x y z
N MET A 1 -49.23 -27.51 -27.69
CA MET A 1 -49.06 -28.34 -26.49
C MET A 1 -50.16 -27.96 -25.54
N GLY A 2 -50.96 -28.93 -25.07
CA GLY A 2 -51.99 -28.63 -24.08
C GLY A 2 -51.35 -28.22 -22.74
N GLN A 3 -52.06 -27.50 -21.87
CA GLN A 3 -51.55 -27.13 -20.53
C GLN A 3 -50.98 -28.34 -19.77
N SER A 4 -51.57 -29.53 -19.95
CA SER A 4 -51.10 -30.79 -19.38
C SER A 4 -49.71 -31.24 -19.90
N ASP A 5 -49.36 -30.99 -21.17
CA ASP A 5 -48.05 -31.33 -21.74
C ASP A 5 -46.92 -30.48 -21.14
N MET A 6 -47.21 -29.24 -20.76
CA MET A 6 -46.25 -28.29 -20.21
C MET A 6 -45.91 -28.58 -18.74
N HIS A 7 -46.91 -28.90 -17.92
CA HIS A 7 -46.69 -29.33 -16.53
C HIS A 7 -45.82 -30.60 -16.46
N ALA A 8 -46.02 -31.55 -17.39
CA ALA A 8 -45.27 -32.80 -17.46
C ALA A 8 -43.82 -32.63 -17.96
N SER A 9 -43.47 -31.56 -18.67
CA SER A 9 -42.09 -31.31 -19.13
C SER A 9 -41.24 -30.62 -18.05
N TRP A 10 -41.81 -29.61 -17.38
CA TRP A 10 -41.16 -28.93 -16.25
C TRP A 10 -40.83 -29.92 -15.13
N ALA A 11 -41.81 -30.74 -14.76
CA ALA A 11 -41.66 -31.66 -13.64
C ALA A 11 -40.60 -32.74 -13.90
N ARG A 12 -40.43 -33.19 -15.15
CA ARG A 12 -39.35 -34.12 -15.52
C ARG A 12 -37.96 -33.49 -15.48
N GLN A 13 -37.84 -32.20 -15.74
CA GLN A 13 -36.54 -31.50 -15.75
C GLN A 13 -36.15 -30.98 -14.35
N HIS A 14 -37.11 -30.48 -13.56
CA HIS A 14 -36.84 -29.73 -12.34
C HIS A 14 -37.44 -30.38 -11.07
N GLY A 15 -38.41 -31.28 -11.20
CA GLY A 15 -39.13 -31.87 -10.07
C GLY A 15 -38.22 -32.64 -9.10
N GLN A 16 -37.21 -33.35 -9.61
CA GLN A 16 -36.25 -34.09 -8.78
C GLN A 16 -35.32 -33.17 -7.99
N ALA A 17 -34.92 -32.02 -8.54
CA ALA A 17 -34.10 -31.04 -7.83
C ALA A 17 -34.92 -30.30 -6.77
N TRP A 18 -36.15 -29.93 -7.11
CA TRP A 18 -37.08 -29.27 -6.20
C TRP A 18 -37.43 -30.14 -4.98
N ILE A 19 -37.81 -31.41 -5.19
CA ILE A 19 -38.18 -32.30 -4.08
C ILE A 19 -36.98 -32.58 -3.15
N ARG A 20 -35.74 -32.55 -3.68
CA ARG A 20 -34.51 -32.68 -2.88
C ARG A 20 -34.23 -31.47 -2.02
N LEU A 21 -34.52 -30.26 -2.50
CA LEU A 21 -34.40 -29.03 -1.71
C LEU A 21 -35.45 -29.02 -0.59
N ALA A 22 -36.71 -29.31 -0.95
CA ALA A 22 -37.80 -29.45 0.00
C ALA A 22 -37.51 -30.50 1.09
N TYR A 23 -36.85 -31.60 0.75
CA TYR A 23 -36.49 -32.66 1.68
C TYR A 23 -35.55 -32.21 2.81
N GLN A 24 -34.79 -31.12 2.65
CA GLN A 24 -33.90 -30.61 3.71
C GLN A 24 -34.68 -30.19 4.97
N ASP A 25 -35.94 -29.82 4.80
CA ASP A 25 -36.84 -29.41 5.89
C ASP A 25 -37.58 -30.59 6.53
N PHE A 26 -37.34 -31.82 6.06
CA PHE A 26 -37.94 -33.04 6.60
C PHE A 26 -36.90 -33.88 7.35
N PRO A 27 -37.27 -34.55 8.45
CA PRO A 27 -36.41 -35.53 9.08
C PRO A 27 -36.03 -36.66 8.11
N ALA A 28 -34.83 -37.22 8.23
CA ALA A 28 -34.33 -38.30 7.37
C ALA A 28 -35.20 -39.59 7.40
N SER A 29 -36.14 -39.69 8.33
CA SER A 29 -37.12 -40.78 8.43
C SER A 29 -38.29 -40.66 7.45
N PHE A 30 -38.46 -39.52 6.77
CA PHE A 30 -39.52 -39.29 5.80
C PHE A 30 -39.13 -39.76 4.40
N ARG A 31 -40.13 -40.13 3.61
CA ARG A 31 -40.01 -40.19 2.14
C ARG A 31 -41.08 -39.30 1.54
N LEU A 32 -40.69 -38.56 0.50
CA LEU A 32 -41.56 -37.67 -0.25
C LEU A 32 -41.68 -38.16 -1.68
N ILE A 33 -42.88 -38.09 -2.23
CA ILE A 33 -43.17 -38.40 -3.64
C ILE A 33 -44.05 -37.32 -4.25
N LEU A 34 -43.69 -36.91 -5.46
CA LEU A 34 -44.48 -36.03 -6.31
C LEU A 34 -45.09 -36.84 -7.44
N ILE A 35 -46.41 -36.83 -7.53
CA ILE A 35 -47.16 -37.55 -8.56
C ILE A 35 -47.93 -36.54 -9.39
N LEU A 36 -47.78 -36.58 -10.71
CA LEU A 36 -48.48 -35.68 -11.62
C LEU A 36 -49.27 -36.45 -12.68
N ARG A 37 -50.33 -35.83 -13.18
CA ARG A 37 -51.20 -36.43 -14.19
C ARG A 37 -50.53 -36.42 -15.56
N GLN A 38 -50.50 -37.55 -16.26
CA GLN A 38 -49.98 -37.61 -17.63
C GLN A 38 -50.87 -36.82 -18.61
N ALA A 39 -50.23 -36.27 -19.64
CA ALA A 39 -50.88 -35.46 -20.67
C ALA A 39 -51.91 -36.23 -21.52
N SER A 40 -51.81 -37.56 -21.59
CA SER A 40 -52.71 -38.45 -22.33
C SER A 40 -54.04 -38.74 -21.61
N GLY A 41 -54.29 -38.13 -20.45
CA GLY A 41 -55.65 -37.96 -19.92
C GLY A 41 -56.12 -38.97 -18.86
N GLY A 42 -55.27 -39.81 -18.28
CA GLY A 42 -55.75 -40.75 -17.25
C GLY A 42 -54.76 -41.26 -16.22
N ALA A 43 -53.55 -41.67 -16.63
CA ALA A 43 -52.61 -42.30 -15.70
C ALA A 43 -51.80 -41.25 -14.93
N LEU A 44 -51.65 -41.47 -13.63
CA LEU A 44 -50.79 -40.68 -12.75
C LEU A 44 -49.45 -41.41 -12.61
N GLU A 45 -48.36 -40.69 -12.84
CA GLU A 45 -47.01 -41.25 -12.79
C GLU A 45 -46.19 -40.55 -11.71
N PRO A 46 -45.42 -41.30 -10.90
CA PRO A 46 -44.48 -40.69 -9.97
C PRO A 46 -43.36 -40.00 -10.76
N VAL A 47 -43.24 -38.68 -10.59
CA VAL A 47 -42.29 -37.85 -11.34
C VAL A 47 -41.00 -37.62 -10.58
N ALA A 48 -41.07 -37.54 -9.25
CA ALA A 48 -39.91 -37.32 -8.40
C ALA A 48 -40.11 -37.94 -7.01
N TRP A 49 -39.02 -38.41 -6.40
CA TRP A 49 -39.03 -38.93 -5.02
C TRP A 49 -37.73 -38.64 -4.27
N CYS A 50 -37.81 -38.56 -2.94
CA CYS A 50 -36.67 -38.39 -2.04
C CYS A 50 -36.89 -39.20 -0.75
N PRO A 51 -35.88 -39.92 -0.20
CA PRO A 51 -34.52 -40.08 -0.70
C PRO A 51 -34.43 -40.96 -1.97
N PRO A 52 -33.45 -40.73 -2.85
CA PRO A 52 -33.33 -41.46 -4.13
C PRO A 52 -33.08 -42.97 -3.95
N ASP A 53 -32.45 -43.36 -2.84
CA ASP A 53 -32.12 -44.76 -2.51
C ASP A 53 -33.23 -45.45 -1.71
N GLY A 54 -34.36 -44.77 -1.46
CA GLY A 54 -35.53 -45.36 -0.84
C GLY A 54 -36.15 -46.38 -1.79
N GLY A 55 -36.32 -47.63 -1.34
CA GLY A 55 -36.98 -48.68 -2.12
C GLY A 55 -38.39 -48.28 -2.58
N ALA A 56 -38.98 -49.12 -3.45
CA ALA A 56 -40.29 -48.90 -4.08
C ALA A 56 -41.35 -48.36 -3.08
N PRO A 57 -42.26 -47.46 -3.54
CA PRO A 57 -43.27 -46.85 -2.68
C PRO A 57 -44.04 -47.93 -1.93
N ASP A 58 -44.14 -47.75 -0.60
CA ASP A 58 -44.81 -48.70 0.28
C ASP A 58 -46.30 -48.81 -0.09
N ALA A 59 -46.91 -49.98 0.07
CA ALA A 59 -48.29 -50.21 -0.37
C ALA A 59 -49.28 -49.21 0.27
N LEU A 60 -49.01 -48.79 1.51
CA LEU A 60 -49.75 -47.77 2.24
C LEU A 60 -49.70 -46.39 1.56
N LEU A 61 -48.56 -46.00 1.00
CA LEU A 61 -48.38 -44.71 0.33
C LEU A 61 -49.15 -44.68 -0.99
N VAL A 62 -49.14 -45.79 -1.72
CA VAL A 62 -49.91 -45.96 -2.96
C VAL A 62 -51.42 -45.89 -2.67
N GLU A 63 -51.90 -46.62 -1.67
CA GLU A 63 -53.30 -46.60 -1.26
C GLU A 63 -53.76 -45.19 -0.83
N THR A 64 -52.92 -44.49 -0.06
CA THR A 64 -53.22 -43.12 0.40
C THR A 64 -53.29 -42.14 -0.77
N ALA A 65 -52.37 -42.26 -1.73
CA ALA A 65 -52.35 -41.45 -2.93
C ALA A 65 -53.59 -41.72 -3.81
N GLU A 66 -53.95 -42.99 -4.03
CA GLU A 66 -55.16 -43.37 -4.78
C GLU A 66 -56.42 -42.82 -4.12
N ARG A 67 -56.51 -42.88 -2.79
CA ARG A 67 -57.65 -42.33 -2.04
C ARG A 67 -57.70 -40.79 -2.12
N CYS A 68 -56.55 -40.12 -2.09
CA CYS A 68 -56.48 -38.66 -2.28
C CYS A 68 -57.03 -38.24 -3.65
N LEU A 69 -56.75 -39.06 -4.68
CA LEU A 69 -57.19 -38.80 -6.05
C LEU A 69 -58.68 -39.04 -6.24
N SER A 70 -59.22 -40.10 -5.64
CA SER A 70 -60.65 -40.41 -5.74
C SER A 70 -61.50 -39.43 -4.94
N GLU A 71 -61.08 -39.08 -3.73
CA GLU A 71 -61.81 -38.18 -2.83
C GLU A 71 -61.54 -36.70 -3.12
N GLN A 72 -60.50 -36.39 -3.91
CA GLN A 72 -60.06 -35.02 -4.24
C GLN A 72 -59.82 -34.13 -3.01
N GLN A 73 -59.44 -34.76 -1.89
CA GLN A 73 -59.17 -34.12 -0.61
C GLN A 73 -57.90 -34.69 0.00
N GLU A 74 -57.38 -34.02 1.02
CA GLU A 74 -56.24 -34.54 1.77
C GLU A 74 -56.64 -35.83 2.50
N THR A 75 -55.83 -36.86 2.32
CA THR A 75 -56.06 -38.17 2.92
C THR A 75 -54.88 -38.57 3.79
N GLN A 76 -55.17 -39.24 4.90
CA GLN A 76 -54.17 -39.78 5.81
C GLN A 76 -54.49 -41.24 6.12
N ALA A 77 -53.51 -42.12 6.02
CA ALA A 77 -53.64 -43.52 6.40
C ALA A 77 -52.57 -43.90 7.41
N GLU A 78 -52.93 -44.77 8.34
CA GLU A 78 -52.03 -45.25 9.39
C GLU A 78 -52.01 -46.78 9.40
N SER A 79 -50.80 -47.33 9.55
CA SER A 79 -50.53 -48.75 9.79
C SER A 79 -49.74 -48.88 11.09
N ALA A 80 -49.60 -50.10 11.62
CA ALA A 80 -48.99 -50.38 12.92
C ALA A 80 -47.55 -49.85 13.11
N GLN A 81 -46.87 -49.45 12.03
CA GLN A 81 -45.50 -48.92 12.07
C GLN A 81 -45.32 -47.58 11.32
N ARG A 82 -46.25 -47.16 10.46
CA ARG A 82 -46.08 -46.01 9.55
C ARG A 82 -47.37 -45.24 9.33
N GLU A 83 -47.22 -43.95 9.10
CA GLU A 83 -48.28 -43.01 8.67
C GLU A 83 -47.96 -42.53 7.26
N ALA A 84 -48.98 -42.36 6.43
CA ALA A 84 -48.89 -41.77 5.11
C ALA A 84 -49.93 -40.65 4.97
N ALA A 85 -49.56 -39.58 4.27
CA ALA A 85 -50.44 -38.46 3.96
C ALA A 85 -50.26 -38.03 2.52
N ALA A 86 -51.35 -37.67 1.85
CA ALA A 86 -51.34 -37.17 0.48
C ALA A 86 -52.19 -35.90 0.39
N VAL A 87 -51.63 -34.88 -0.26
CA VAL A 87 -52.25 -33.57 -0.44
C VAL A 87 -52.39 -33.29 -1.94
N PRO A 88 -53.62 -32.98 -2.44
CA PRO A 88 -53.84 -32.71 -3.86
C PRO A 88 -53.26 -31.35 -4.28
N ILE A 89 -52.70 -31.30 -5.48
CA ILE A 89 -52.18 -30.10 -6.13
C ILE A 89 -53.21 -29.60 -7.14
N TRP A 90 -53.74 -28.40 -6.88
CA TRP A 90 -54.70 -27.72 -7.74
C TRP A 90 -54.04 -26.59 -8.50
N CYS A 91 -54.29 -26.51 -9.82
CA CYS A 91 -53.86 -25.39 -10.65
C CYS A 91 -55.03 -24.98 -11.56
N GLY A 92 -55.42 -23.70 -11.52
CA GLY A 92 -56.52 -23.18 -12.34
C GLY A 92 -57.87 -23.89 -12.13
N GLY A 93 -58.12 -24.43 -10.93
CA GLY A 93 -59.34 -25.21 -10.62
C GLY A 93 -59.32 -26.66 -11.11
N ALA A 94 -58.26 -27.11 -11.78
CA ALA A 94 -58.06 -28.50 -12.17
C ALA A 94 -57.08 -29.21 -11.22
N LEU A 95 -57.37 -30.49 -10.91
CA LEU A 95 -56.44 -31.36 -10.18
C LEU A 95 -55.32 -31.81 -11.13
N VAL A 96 -54.10 -31.32 -10.88
CA VAL A 96 -52.92 -31.55 -11.75
C VAL A 96 -52.01 -32.65 -11.19
N GLY A 97 -52.05 -32.89 -9.88
CA GLY A 97 -51.28 -33.95 -9.24
C GLY A 97 -51.47 -33.98 -7.73
N LEU A 98 -50.53 -34.60 -7.01
CA LEU A 98 -50.48 -34.61 -5.55
C LEU A 98 -49.04 -34.72 -5.05
N VAL A 99 -48.82 -34.29 -3.81
CA VAL A 99 -47.61 -34.60 -3.03
C VAL A 99 -48.01 -35.59 -1.94
N ALA A 100 -47.29 -36.69 -1.81
CA ALA A 100 -47.48 -37.63 -0.72
C ALA A 100 -46.20 -37.86 0.08
N ALA A 101 -46.36 -38.17 1.35
CA ALA A 101 -45.27 -38.47 2.27
C ALA A 101 -45.59 -39.69 3.11
N ASP A 102 -44.57 -40.51 3.41
CA ASP A 102 -44.65 -41.54 4.44
C ASP A 102 -43.64 -41.28 5.56
N CYS A 103 -44.00 -41.64 6.80
CA CYS A 103 -43.13 -41.53 7.97
C CYS A 103 -43.45 -42.63 9.00
N PRO A 104 -42.60 -42.83 10.01
CA PRO A 104 -42.96 -43.64 11.18
C PRO A 104 -44.17 -43.04 11.93
N SER A 105 -44.99 -43.89 12.55
CA SER A 105 -46.20 -43.46 13.29
C SER A 105 -45.87 -42.42 14.38
N GLY A 106 -46.78 -41.46 14.58
CA GLY A 106 -46.68 -40.36 15.53
C GLY A 106 -45.97 -39.10 15.04
N GLN A 107 -45.51 -39.05 13.78
CA GLN A 107 -44.75 -37.90 13.24
C GLN A 107 -45.52 -37.10 12.17
N MET A 108 -46.60 -37.63 11.58
CA MET A 108 -47.31 -36.97 10.49
C MET A 108 -48.10 -35.75 10.97
N ALA A 109 -48.69 -35.81 12.16
CA ALA A 109 -49.48 -34.71 12.72
C ALA A 109 -48.67 -33.40 12.87
N VAL A 110 -47.38 -33.51 13.18
CA VAL A 110 -46.47 -32.36 13.34
C VAL A 110 -46.02 -31.79 11.99
N GLN A 111 -45.99 -32.62 10.95
CA GLN A 111 -45.43 -32.27 9.62
C GLN A 111 -46.49 -32.08 8.53
N GLY A 112 -47.77 -32.34 8.80
CA GLY A 112 -48.86 -32.16 7.84
C GLY A 112 -49.00 -30.72 7.32
N VAL A 113 -48.72 -29.73 8.17
CA VAL A 113 -48.67 -28.30 7.76
C VAL A 113 -47.56 -28.06 6.73
N ARG A 114 -46.40 -28.69 6.89
CA ARG A 114 -45.29 -28.57 5.93
C ARG A 114 -45.60 -29.27 4.61
N LEU A 115 -46.25 -30.43 4.67
CA LEU A 115 -46.68 -31.14 3.46
C LEU A 115 -47.69 -30.34 2.64
N ARG A 116 -48.65 -29.67 3.30
CA ARG A 116 -49.59 -28.74 2.64
C ARG A 116 -48.88 -27.55 2.00
N ARG A 117 -47.92 -26.96 2.72
CA ARG A 117 -47.10 -25.87 2.20
C ARG A 117 -46.33 -26.30 0.94
N LEU A 118 -45.71 -27.48 0.96
CA LEU A 118 -45.04 -28.04 -0.22
C LEU A 118 -45.98 -28.25 -1.41
N ALA A 119 -47.20 -28.75 -1.17
CA ALA A 119 -48.19 -28.91 -2.23
C ALA A 119 -48.62 -27.55 -2.83
N HIS A 120 -48.71 -26.51 -2.00
CA HIS A 120 -48.99 -25.15 -2.45
C HIS A 120 -47.83 -24.52 -3.24
N GLU A 121 -46.58 -24.73 -2.79
CA GLU A 121 -45.38 -24.31 -3.51
C GLU A 121 -45.26 -25.01 -4.86
N ALA A 122 -45.57 -26.31 -4.93
CA ALA A 122 -45.64 -27.06 -6.19
C ALA A 122 -46.71 -26.49 -7.13
N ALA A 123 -47.89 -26.15 -6.61
CA ALA A 123 -48.94 -25.49 -7.38
C ALA A 123 -48.47 -24.13 -7.95
N GLY A 124 -47.76 -23.33 -7.14
CA GLY A 124 -47.17 -22.05 -7.56
C GLY A 124 -46.17 -22.21 -8.69
N HIS A 125 -45.24 -23.16 -8.59
CA HIS A 125 -44.27 -23.42 -9.66
C HIS A 125 -44.91 -23.96 -10.93
N LEU A 126 -45.93 -24.82 -10.81
CA LEU A 126 -46.67 -25.35 -11.95
C LEU A 126 -47.54 -24.27 -12.62
N ALA A 127 -48.10 -23.33 -11.86
CA ALA A 127 -48.82 -22.17 -12.39
C ALA A 127 -47.88 -21.17 -13.08
N GLN A 128 -46.70 -20.93 -12.53
CA GLN A 128 -45.65 -20.09 -13.15
C GLN A 128 -45.14 -20.67 -14.47
N ALA A 129 -45.12 -22.00 -14.60
CA ALA A 129 -44.74 -22.69 -15.83
C ALA A 129 -45.75 -22.50 -16.99
N VAL A 130 -46.95 -21.96 -16.73
CA VAL A 130 -47.99 -21.84 -17.77
C VAL A 130 -48.15 -20.45 -18.38
N ASP A 131 -47.76 -19.33 -17.76
CA ASP A 131 -48.06 -18.01 -18.35
C ASP A 131 -47.00 -16.88 -18.25
N ALA A 132 -45.83 -17.06 -17.64
CA ALA A 132 -45.02 -15.88 -17.25
C ALA A 132 -43.89 -15.39 -18.22
N ASP A 133 -43.34 -16.19 -19.14
CA ASP A 133 -41.90 -15.99 -19.46
C ASP A 133 -41.49 -15.50 -20.85
N ARG A 134 -42.29 -14.71 -21.58
CA ARG A 134 -41.83 -14.19 -22.90
C ARG A 134 -42.04 -12.72 -23.24
N ALA A 135 -42.95 -11.99 -22.60
CA ALA A 135 -43.27 -10.64 -23.06
C ALA A 135 -42.39 -9.53 -22.48
N ARG A 136 -41.94 -9.63 -21.21
CA ARG A 136 -41.31 -8.50 -20.48
C ARG A 136 -39.85 -8.69 -20.08
N LEU A 137 -39.27 -9.87 -20.31
CA LEU A 137 -37.86 -10.17 -20.01
C LEU A 137 -36.85 -9.25 -20.72
N PRO A 138 -37.03 -8.87 -22.00
CA PRO A 138 -36.09 -7.99 -22.70
C PRO A 138 -36.05 -6.59 -22.09
N GLU A 139 -37.21 -6.05 -21.73
CA GLU A 139 -37.35 -4.71 -21.15
C GLU A 139 -36.78 -4.67 -19.72
N LEU A 140 -37.01 -5.73 -18.93
CA LEU A 140 -36.40 -5.86 -17.59
C LEU A 140 -34.88 -5.98 -17.66
N MET A 141 -34.35 -6.73 -18.63
CA MET A 141 -32.89 -6.83 -18.84
C MET A 141 -32.27 -5.50 -19.25
N GLN A 142 -32.99 -4.65 -19.99
CA GLN A 142 -32.53 -3.31 -20.35
C GLN A 142 -32.46 -2.38 -19.12
N ALA A 143 -33.47 -2.42 -18.24
CA ALA A 143 -33.46 -1.69 -16.97
C ALA A 143 -32.29 -2.12 -16.06
N LEU A 144 -32.03 -3.43 -15.96
CA LEU A 144 -30.91 -3.97 -15.19
C LEU A 144 -29.55 -3.60 -15.81
N ALA A 145 -29.43 -3.59 -17.14
CA ALA A 145 -28.22 -3.17 -17.84
C ALA A 145 -27.88 -1.69 -17.63
N GLY A 146 -28.91 -0.83 -17.55
CA GLY A 146 -28.74 0.59 -17.21
C GLY A 146 -28.16 0.81 -15.81
N ALA A 147 -28.56 -0.02 -14.83
CA ALA A 147 -27.97 0.02 -13.49
C ALA A 147 -26.50 -0.47 -13.49
N MET A 148 -26.17 -1.49 -14.29
CA MET A 148 -24.82 -2.04 -14.41
C MET A 148 -23.79 -1.08 -15.02
N SER A 149 -24.22 -0.09 -15.80
CA SER A 149 -23.32 0.88 -16.44
C SER A 149 -22.82 1.98 -15.49
N GLN A 150 -23.36 2.05 -14.27
CA GLN A 150 -22.97 3.04 -13.27
C GLN A 150 -21.76 2.58 -12.45
N ASP A 151 -20.83 3.49 -12.19
CA ASP A 151 -19.63 3.24 -11.37
C ASP A 151 -19.91 3.32 -9.86
N ASP A 152 -21.04 3.92 -9.46
CA ASP A 152 -21.46 4.06 -8.07
C ASP A 152 -22.74 3.27 -7.77
N GLY A 153 -22.78 2.62 -6.62
CA GLY A 153 -23.91 1.77 -6.21
C GLY A 153 -25.17 2.55 -5.84
N THR A 154 -25.05 3.81 -5.40
CA THR A 154 -26.21 4.71 -5.21
C THR A 154 -26.78 5.16 -6.55
N ALA A 155 -25.94 5.58 -7.49
CA ALA A 155 -26.35 5.95 -8.84
C ALA A 155 -27.01 4.78 -9.59
N ALA A 156 -26.46 3.58 -9.44
CA ALA A 156 -27.06 2.35 -9.97
C ALA A 156 -28.45 2.07 -9.38
N ALA A 157 -28.60 2.23 -8.06
CA ALA A 157 -29.88 2.06 -7.38
C ALA A 157 -30.93 3.08 -7.88
N GLU A 158 -30.53 4.34 -8.08
CA GLU A 158 -31.40 5.41 -8.60
C GLU A 158 -31.82 5.16 -10.04
N THR A 159 -30.89 4.74 -10.90
CA THR A 159 -31.21 4.36 -12.29
C THR A 159 -32.15 3.17 -12.32
N LEU A 160 -31.88 2.14 -11.50
CA LEU A 160 -32.72 0.94 -11.43
C LEU A 160 -34.16 1.27 -11.02
N VAL A 161 -34.38 1.99 -9.92
CA VAL A 161 -35.74 2.31 -9.47
C VAL A 161 -36.46 3.24 -10.44
N THR A 162 -35.74 4.12 -11.14
CA THR A 162 -36.33 5.02 -12.14
C THR A 162 -36.78 4.26 -13.38
N GLU A 163 -35.96 3.36 -13.91
CA GLU A 163 -36.32 2.51 -15.05
C GLU A 163 -37.47 1.55 -14.70
N LEU A 164 -37.44 0.96 -13.49
CA LEU A 164 -38.54 0.10 -13.03
C LEU A 164 -39.85 0.86 -12.85
N ALA A 165 -39.80 2.12 -12.39
CA ALA A 165 -40.99 2.95 -12.29
C ALA A 165 -41.64 3.19 -13.67
N LEU A 166 -40.82 3.46 -14.69
CA LEU A 166 -41.29 3.65 -16.06
C LEU A 166 -41.85 2.35 -16.66
N LEU A 167 -41.08 1.26 -16.60
CA LEU A 167 -41.43 -0.04 -17.18
C LEU A 167 -42.70 -0.63 -16.57
N LEU A 168 -42.83 -0.54 -15.25
CA LEU A 168 -43.98 -1.06 -14.52
C LEU A 168 -45.08 -0.02 -14.32
N SER A 169 -45.00 1.16 -14.94
CA SER A 169 -45.99 2.23 -14.78
C SER A 169 -46.32 2.55 -13.31
N CYS A 170 -45.30 2.54 -12.45
CA CYS A 170 -45.43 2.86 -11.03
C CYS A 170 -45.25 4.36 -10.81
N GLU A 171 -46.03 4.93 -9.90
CA GLU A 171 -45.85 6.33 -9.48
C GLU A 171 -44.56 6.49 -8.69
N ARG A 172 -44.21 5.46 -7.92
CA ARG A 172 -43.01 5.42 -7.11
C ARG A 172 -42.45 4.02 -7.00
N VAL A 173 -41.13 3.92 -7.05
CA VAL A 173 -40.36 2.71 -6.75
C VAL A 173 -39.24 3.09 -5.81
N ALA A 174 -39.05 2.31 -4.76
CA ALA A 174 -38.00 2.54 -3.77
C ALA A 174 -37.23 1.24 -3.52
N ILE A 175 -35.92 1.35 -3.32
CA ILE A 175 -35.08 0.23 -2.90
C ILE A 175 -34.40 0.56 -1.57
N GLY A 176 -34.46 -0.37 -0.63
CA GLY A 176 -33.84 -0.24 0.68
C GLY A 176 -33.05 -1.49 1.07
N PHE A 177 -31.99 -1.28 1.84
CA PHE A 177 -31.17 -2.34 2.41
C PHE A 177 -31.21 -2.25 3.93
N ARG A 178 -31.36 -3.39 4.60
CA ARG A 178 -31.44 -3.44 6.06
C ARG A 178 -30.06 -3.36 6.70
N GLU A 179 -29.85 -2.33 7.51
CA GLU A 179 -28.67 -2.18 8.36
C GLU A 179 -29.08 -2.36 9.83
N GLY A 180 -28.77 -3.51 10.41
CA GLY A 180 -29.22 -3.87 11.76
C GLY A 180 -30.71 -4.25 11.78
N LEU A 181 -31.53 -3.45 12.48
CA LEU A 181 -32.98 -3.68 12.67
C LEU A 181 -33.87 -2.74 11.83
N GLN A 182 -33.28 -1.86 11.01
CA GLN A 182 -34.03 -0.88 10.22
C GLN A 182 -33.56 -0.86 8.77
N THR A 183 -34.50 -0.65 7.86
CA THR A 183 -34.20 -0.48 6.44
C THR A 183 -33.77 0.94 6.12
N GLU A 184 -32.60 1.09 5.51
CA GLU A 184 -32.16 2.36 4.93
C GLU A 184 -32.58 2.43 3.46
N VAL A 185 -33.47 3.37 3.13
CA VAL A 185 -33.90 3.62 1.75
C VAL A 185 -32.72 4.20 0.98
N THR A 186 -32.19 3.41 0.05
CA THR A 186 -31.00 3.73 -0.73
C THR A 186 -31.33 4.59 -1.94
N ALA A 187 -32.44 4.32 -2.63
CA ALA A 187 -32.90 5.11 -3.75
C ALA A 187 -34.43 5.16 -3.86
N LEU A 188 -34.92 6.23 -4.50
CA LEU A 188 -36.34 6.50 -4.73
C LEU A 188 -36.52 7.08 -6.13
N SER A 189 -37.43 6.52 -6.93
CA SER A 189 -37.73 7.03 -8.27
C SER A 189 -38.37 8.41 -8.21
N ASN A 190 -38.03 9.29 -9.16
CA ASN A 190 -38.68 10.59 -9.37
C ASN A 190 -38.58 11.59 -8.19
N ALA A 191 -37.53 11.51 -7.37
CA ALA A 191 -37.27 12.49 -6.32
C ALA A 191 -36.09 13.41 -6.71
N PRO A 192 -36.31 14.69 -7.07
CA PRO A 192 -35.20 15.65 -7.11
C PRO A 192 -34.62 15.80 -5.69
N GLU A 193 -33.28 15.91 -5.58
CA GLU A 193 -32.48 15.92 -4.34
C GLU A 193 -33.00 16.85 -3.22
N PHE A 194 -33.85 17.83 -3.53
CA PHE A 194 -34.23 18.91 -2.63
C PHE A 194 -35.51 18.71 -1.80
N ARG A 195 -36.15 17.53 -1.80
CA ARG A 195 -37.31 17.28 -0.90
C ARG A 195 -37.53 15.81 -0.55
N ARG A 196 -36.51 15.12 -0.04
CA ARG A 196 -36.75 13.90 0.76
C ARG A 196 -37.36 14.34 2.10
N GLU A 197 -38.68 14.45 2.18
CA GLU A 197 -39.34 14.61 3.47
C GLU A 197 -38.96 13.42 4.36
N MET A 198 -38.23 13.66 5.45
CA MET A 198 -37.79 12.59 6.36
C MET A 198 -38.97 11.75 6.87
N ALA A 199 -40.19 12.30 6.89
CA ALA A 199 -41.40 11.57 7.20
C ALA A 199 -41.70 10.46 6.18
N LEU A 200 -41.65 10.77 4.89
CA LEU A 200 -41.91 9.79 3.82
C LEU A 200 -40.85 8.69 3.77
N VAL A 201 -39.57 9.06 3.89
CA VAL A 201 -38.48 8.07 3.88
C VAL A 201 -38.62 7.08 5.05
N ARG A 202 -39.02 7.56 6.23
CA ARG A 202 -39.31 6.70 7.39
C ARG A 202 -40.52 5.80 7.18
N GLN A 203 -41.57 6.28 6.53
CA GLN A 203 -42.74 5.46 6.19
C GLN A 203 -42.39 4.37 5.17
N LEU A 204 -41.62 4.70 4.13
CA LEU A 204 -41.14 3.72 3.14
C LEU A 204 -40.26 2.65 3.80
N ALA A 205 -39.35 3.04 4.70
CA ALA A 205 -38.54 2.11 5.48
C ALA A 205 -39.39 1.16 6.35
N ALA A 206 -40.41 1.68 7.04
CA ALA A 206 -41.30 0.88 7.87
C ALA A 206 -42.11 -0.15 7.05
N VAL A 207 -42.58 0.24 5.86
CA VAL A 207 -43.28 -0.66 4.93
C VAL A 207 -42.33 -1.76 4.41
N MET A 208 -41.08 -1.41 4.13
CA MET A 208 -40.04 -2.38 3.75
C MET A 208 -39.71 -3.33 4.90
N ASP A 209 -39.57 -2.83 6.13
CA ASP A 209 -39.33 -3.65 7.33
C ASP A 209 -40.49 -4.64 7.56
N GLU A 210 -41.75 -4.21 7.37
CA GLU A 210 -42.93 -5.10 7.48
C GLU A 210 -42.87 -6.30 6.52
N ALA A 211 -42.36 -6.10 5.29
CA ALA A 211 -42.18 -7.18 4.31
C ALA A 211 -40.95 -8.05 4.59
N ILE A 212 -39.84 -7.45 5.03
CA ILE A 212 -38.60 -8.16 5.37
C ILE A 212 -38.81 -9.04 6.61
N ASP A 213 -39.50 -8.54 7.63
CA ASP A 213 -39.74 -9.26 8.89
C ASP A 213 -40.67 -10.46 8.69
N GLN A 214 -41.61 -10.37 7.74
CA GLN A 214 -42.50 -11.47 7.37
C GLN A 214 -41.91 -12.40 6.29
N ALA A 215 -40.78 -12.02 5.69
CA ALA A 215 -40.13 -12.72 4.58
C ALA A 215 -41.11 -13.10 3.45
N ALA A 216 -42.10 -12.25 3.19
CA ALA A 216 -43.19 -12.49 2.26
C ALA A 216 -43.42 -11.28 1.35
N VAL A 217 -43.88 -11.53 0.12
CA VAL A 217 -44.33 -10.45 -0.77
C VAL A 217 -45.66 -9.92 -0.25
N LEU A 218 -45.70 -8.62 0.06
CA LEU A 218 -46.86 -7.97 0.66
C LEU A 218 -47.51 -7.04 -0.36
N GLN A 219 -48.83 -7.16 -0.53
CA GLN A 219 -49.62 -6.34 -1.45
C GLN A 219 -50.81 -5.73 -0.73
N TRP A 220 -51.04 -4.44 -0.93
CA TRP A 220 -52.23 -3.72 -0.51
C TRP A 220 -52.95 -3.09 -1.70
N PRO A 221 -54.28 -3.27 -1.84
CA PRO A 221 -55.14 -4.16 -1.06
C PRO A 221 -54.80 -5.63 -1.28
N ALA A 222 -55.05 -6.49 -0.29
CA ALA A 222 -54.75 -7.92 -0.38
C ALA A 222 -55.47 -8.55 -1.59
N ALA A 223 -54.72 -9.22 -2.47
CA ALA A 223 -55.30 -9.97 -3.58
C ALA A 223 -56.22 -11.08 -3.02
N GLY A 224 -57.35 -11.32 -3.69
CA GLY A 224 -58.50 -12.08 -3.19
C GLY A 224 -58.26 -13.53 -2.75
N SER A 225 -57.63 -13.68 -1.60
CA SER A 225 -57.65 -14.79 -0.64
C SER A 225 -56.76 -14.32 0.51
N ALA A 226 -57.28 -13.48 1.41
CA ALA A 226 -56.49 -12.96 2.52
C ALA A 226 -55.96 -14.13 3.36
N ASP A 227 -54.67 -14.42 3.25
CA ASP A 227 -53.99 -15.23 4.25
C ASP A 227 -54.15 -14.49 5.58
N PRO A 228 -54.88 -15.03 6.57
CA PRO A 228 -55.22 -14.31 7.81
C PRO A 228 -54.00 -14.07 8.71
N VAL A 229 -52.80 -14.44 8.24
CA VAL A 229 -51.53 -14.42 8.98
C VAL A 229 -50.67 -13.21 8.59
N LEU A 230 -50.90 -12.57 7.44
CA LEU A 230 -50.07 -11.46 6.97
C LEU A 230 -50.48 -10.12 7.60
N ALA A 231 -49.51 -9.43 8.21
CA ALA A 231 -49.68 -8.06 8.68
C ALA A 231 -49.45 -7.08 7.52
N LEU A 232 -50.41 -6.18 7.27
CA LEU A 232 -50.39 -5.18 6.20
C LEU A 232 -50.66 -3.76 6.74
N ARG A 233 -50.27 -3.49 7.99
CA ARG A 233 -50.59 -2.24 8.69
C ARG A 233 -49.86 -1.05 8.09
N GLU A 234 -48.56 -1.19 7.86
CA GLU A 234 -47.74 -0.11 7.33
C GLU A 234 -48.02 0.09 5.83
N HIS A 235 -48.27 -1.01 5.10
CA HIS A 235 -48.74 -0.97 3.71
C HIS A 235 -50.07 -0.22 3.54
N ALA A 236 -51.06 -0.47 4.43
CA ALA A 236 -52.33 0.25 4.42
C ALA A 236 -52.17 1.74 4.77
N THR A 237 -51.22 2.06 5.67
CA THR A 237 -50.95 3.44 6.09
C THR A 237 -50.29 4.25 4.96
N LEU A 238 -49.34 3.65 4.23
CA LEU A 238 -48.67 4.30 3.09
C LEU A 238 -49.62 4.46 1.88
N ALA A 239 -50.42 3.44 1.57
CA ALA A 239 -51.34 3.47 0.45
C ALA A 239 -52.49 4.49 0.60
N GLY A 240 -52.86 4.83 1.83
CA GLY A 240 -54.03 5.66 2.10
C GLY A 240 -55.33 5.04 1.57
N ALA A 241 -56.31 5.87 1.22
CA ALA A 241 -57.65 5.41 0.84
C ALA A 241 -57.74 4.80 -0.57
N GLN A 242 -56.78 5.09 -1.46
CA GLN A 242 -56.86 4.76 -2.89
C GLN A 242 -55.50 4.39 -3.53
N GLY A 243 -54.44 4.19 -2.75
CA GLY A 243 -53.15 3.74 -3.29
C GLY A 243 -53.06 2.22 -3.36
N GLN A 244 -52.17 1.73 -4.20
CA GLN A 244 -51.76 0.33 -4.20
C GLN A 244 -50.26 0.23 -3.95
N VAL A 245 -49.88 -0.62 -3.00
CA VAL A 245 -48.50 -0.79 -2.58
C VAL A 245 -48.14 -2.27 -2.65
N LEU A 246 -47.04 -2.57 -3.33
CA LEU A 246 -46.45 -3.90 -3.41
C LEU A 246 -45.01 -3.81 -2.90
N THR A 247 -44.66 -4.63 -1.92
CA THR A 247 -43.29 -4.72 -1.41
C THR A 247 -42.77 -6.13 -1.56
N VAL A 248 -41.63 -6.26 -2.22
CA VAL A 248 -40.94 -7.52 -2.46
C VAL A 248 -39.64 -7.54 -1.63
N PRO A 249 -39.55 -8.37 -0.58
CA PRO A 249 -38.30 -8.57 0.13
C PRO A 249 -37.32 -9.39 -0.71
N PHE A 250 -36.03 -9.12 -0.55
CA PHE A 250 -34.95 -9.89 -1.15
C PHE A 250 -33.87 -10.21 -0.09
N GLN A 251 -33.18 -11.32 -0.29
CA GLN A 251 -32.09 -11.76 0.56
C GLN A 251 -30.83 -11.97 -0.29
N LEU A 252 -29.70 -11.49 0.23
CA LEU A 252 -28.39 -11.53 -0.41
C LEU A 252 -27.43 -12.39 0.41
N ASP A 253 -26.37 -12.88 -0.24
CA ASP A 253 -25.34 -13.71 0.40
C ASP A 253 -24.80 -13.08 1.69
N PRO A 254 -24.64 -13.84 2.80
CA PRO A 254 -24.21 -13.37 4.13
C PRO A 254 -22.80 -12.71 4.20
N GLY A 255 -22.15 -12.47 3.06
CA GLY A 255 -20.92 -11.69 2.91
C GLY A 255 -21.10 -10.31 2.25
N LEU A 256 -22.32 -9.94 1.85
CA LEU A 256 -22.66 -8.67 1.19
C LEU A 256 -23.40 -7.71 2.14
N PRO A 257 -22.96 -6.46 2.29
CA PRO A 257 -23.64 -5.52 3.19
C PRO A 257 -25.11 -5.30 2.82
N GLY A 258 -25.99 -5.28 3.83
CA GLY A 258 -27.44 -5.25 3.57
C GLY A 258 -27.96 -6.61 3.09
N HIS A 259 -27.56 -7.69 3.76
CA HIS A 259 -27.93 -9.10 3.48
C HIS A 259 -29.44 -9.35 3.31
N SER A 260 -30.27 -8.41 3.71
CA SER A 260 -31.71 -8.39 3.48
C SER A 260 -32.11 -6.98 3.12
N GLY A 261 -33.09 -6.85 2.24
CA GLY A 261 -33.65 -5.57 1.82
C GLY A 261 -35.00 -5.78 1.15
N ALA A 262 -35.58 -4.71 0.64
CA ALA A 262 -36.84 -4.79 -0.08
C ALA A 262 -36.94 -3.74 -1.19
N LEU A 263 -37.72 -4.09 -2.20
CA LEU A 263 -38.11 -3.23 -3.31
C LEU A 263 -39.61 -2.93 -3.18
N LEU A 264 -39.96 -1.66 -3.09
CA LEU A 264 -41.33 -1.19 -2.90
C LEU A 264 -41.82 -0.52 -4.19
N PHE A 265 -43.06 -0.80 -4.56
CA PHE A 265 -43.75 -0.27 -5.73
C PHE A 265 -45.09 0.35 -5.32
N GLU A 266 -45.34 1.56 -5.78
CA GLU A 266 -46.57 2.32 -5.53
C GLU A 266 -47.26 2.65 -6.87
N ARG A 267 -48.57 2.37 -6.95
CA ARG A 267 -49.42 2.65 -8.11
C ARG A 267 -50.73 3.31 -7.68
N ALA A 268 -51.33 4.09 -8.59
CA ALA A 268 -52.68 4.62 -8.42
C ALA A 268 -53.74 3.50 -8.35
N ALA A 269 -54.85 3.74 -7.62
CA ALA A 269 -56.01 2.83 -7.52
C ALA A 269 -56.52 2.29 -8.86
N ALA A 270 -56.41 3.08 -9.93
CA ALA A 270 -56.98 2.77 -11.24
C ALA A 270 -56.37 1.54 -11.93
N ARG A 271 -55.21 1.04 -11.47
CA ARG A 271 -54.49 -0.05 -12.14
C ARG A 271 -53.91 -1.08 -11.16
N PRO A 272 -54.67 -2.13 -10.80
CA PRO A 272 -54.18 -3.12 -9.85
C PRO A 272 -53.00 -3.94 -10.34
N PHE A 273 -52.13 -4.33 -9.40
CA PHE A 273 -51.06 -5.30 -9.69
C PHE A 273 -51.69 -6.64 -10.04
N SER A 274 -51.52 -7.07 -11.30
CA SER A 274 -51.88 -8.41 -11.74
C SER A 274 -50.88 -9.44 -11.21
N ALA A 275 -51.23 -10.74 -11.26
CA ALA A 275 -50.28 -11.81 -10.92
C ALA A 275 -49.00 -11.75 -11.77
N GLU A 276 -49.11 -11.34 -13.03
CA GLU A 276 -47.97 -11.10 -13.92
C GLU A 276 -47.09 -9.93 -13.46
N ASP A 277 -47.71 -8.83 -13.00
CA ASP A 277 -46.98 -7.68 -12.49
C ASP A 277 -46.21 -8.03 -11.21
N VAL A 278 -46.83 -8.81 -10.32
CA VAL A 278 -46.18 -9.29 -9.08
C VAL A 278 -44.97 -10.17 -9.42
N ALA A 279 -45.10 -11.10 -10.35
CA ALA A 279 -43.99 -11.95 -10.80
C ALA A 279 -42.85 -11.12 -11.43
N ALA A 280 -43.16 -10.10 -12.23
CA ALA A 280 -42.15 -9.21 -12.80
C ALA A 280 -41.41 -8.39 -11.72
N CYS A 281 -42.13 -7.91 -10.71
CA CYS A 281 -41.55 -7.19 -9.56
C CYS A 281 -40.63 -8.10 -8.73
N GLN A 282 -41.00 -9.37 -8.55
CA GLN A 282 -40.18 -10.38 -7.87
C GLN A 282 -38.85 -10.62 -8.60
N THR A 283 -38.91 -10.81 -9.92
CA THR A 283 -37.71 -11.00 -10.75
C THR A 283 -36.81 -9.76 -10.72
N ALA A 284 -37.40 -8.56 -10.81
CA ALA A 284 -36.67 -7.30 -10.71
C ALA A 284 -35.98 -7.13 -9.34
N ALA A 285 -36.64 -7.48 -8.25
CA ALA A 285 -36.06 -7.43 -6.90
C ALA A 285 -34.91 -8.42 -6.74
N ALA A 286 -35.09 -9.68 -7.19
CA ALA A 286 -34.08 -10.72 -7.06
C ALA A 286 -32.77 -10.39 -7.82
N LEU A 287 -32.89 -9.89 -9.06
CA LEU A 287 -31.74 -9.57 -9.90
C LEU A 287 -31.16 -8.18 -9.61
N GLY A 288 -32.02 -7.18 -9.48
CA GLY A 288 -31.64 -5.79 -9.26
C GLY A 288 -30.93 -5.58 -7.92
N ALA A 289 -31.38 -6.26 -6.86
CA ALA A 289 -30.73 -6.18 -5.56
C ALA A 289 -29.28 -6.68 -5.56
N HIS A 290 -29.00 -7.78 -6.28
CA HIS A 290 -27.65 -8.34 -6.38
C HIS A 290 -26.70 -7.38 -7.11
N ILE A 291 -27.15 -6.78 -8.22
CA ILE A 291 -26.34 -5.83 -9.01
C ILE A 291 -25.96 -4.61 -8.15
N VAL A 292 -26.95 -4.00 -7.50
CA VAL A 292 -26.74 -2.82 -6.64
C VAL A 292 -25.82 -3.17 -5.46
N ALA A 293 -25.99 -4.34 -4.84
CA ALA A 293 -25.14 -4.78 -3.73
C ALA A 293 -23.68 -5.02 -4.15
N LEU A 294 -23.46 -5.55 -5.36
CA LEU A 294 -22.12 -5.77 -5.92
C LEU A 294 -21.40 -4.44 -6.20
N GLN A 295 -22.07 -3.47 -6.83
CA GLN A 295 -21.47 -2.14 -7.08
C GLN A 295 -21.17 -1.38 -5.79
N ARG A 296 -22.07 -1.44 -4.78
CA ARG A 296 -21.82 -0.83 -3.45
C ARG A 296 -20.60 -1.42 -2.73
N ARG A 297 -20.18 -2.66 -3.04
CA ARG A 297 -18.95 -3.25 -2.49
C ARG A 297 -17.69 -2.63 -3.12
N ALA A 298 -17.76 -2.28 -4.40
CA ALA A 298 -16.63 -1.77 -5.19
C ALA A 298 -16.23 -0.32 -4.81
N THR A 299 -17.18 0.53 -4.41
CA THR A 299 -16.94 1.94 -4.03
C THR A 299 -16.67 2.20 -2.54
N ARG A 300 -16.57 1.15 -1.70
CA ARG A 300 -16.27 1.33 -0.26
C ARG A 300 -14.89 1.98 -0.05
N PRO A 301 -14.80 3.06 0.74
CA PRO A 301 -13.53 3.75 0.97
C PRO A 301 -12.53 2.83 1.69
N TRP A 302 -11.25 2.94 1.30
CA TRP A 302 -10.19 2.01 1.69
C TRP A 302 -10.06 1.82 3.20
N HIS A 303 -10.34 2.84 4.01
CA HIS A 303 -10.27 2.77 5.47
C HIS A 303 -11.35 1.87 6.10
N ARG A 304 -12.56 1.78 5.51
CA ARG A 304 -13.58 0.84 5.98
C ARG A 304 -13.24 -0.59 5.59
N ARG A 305 -12.66 -0.81 4.40
CA ARG A 305 -12.11 -2.12 4.00
C ARG A 305 -10.99 -2.58 4.93
N LEU A 306 -10.10 -1.67 5.30
CA LEU A 306 -9.02 -1.94 6.27
C LEU A 306 -9.62 -2.29 7.64
N ARG A 307 -10.62 -1.55 8.12
CA ARG A 307 -11.30 -1.83 9.39
C ARG A 307 -11.99 -3.19 9.40
N ASP A 308 -12.74 -3.54 8.35
CA ASP A 308 -13.42 -4.83 8.24
C ASP A 308 -12.42 -5.99 8.09
N ALA A 309 -11.28 -5.77 7.44
CA ALA A 309 -10.20 -6.73 7.37
C ALA A 309 -9.52 -6.92 8.73
N LEU A 310 -9.27 -5.83 9.46
CA LEU A 310 -8.71 -5.84 10.82
C LEU A 310 -9.66 -6.52 11.80
N GLN A 311 -10.96 -6.24 11.73
CA GLN A 311 -11.97 -6.88 12.56
C GLN A 311 -12.07 -8.38 12.26
N ARG A 312 -12.04 -8.80 11.00
CA ARG A 312 -11.99 -10.22 10.63
C ARG A 312 -10.74 -10.91 11.16
N GLN A 313 -9.58 -10.27 11.03
CA GLN A 313 -8.32 -10.80 11.56
C GLN A 313 -8.33 -10.86 13.10
N LEU A 314 -8.96 -9.89 13.78
CA LEU A 314 -9.13 -9.84 15.24
C LEU A 314 -10.15 -10.88 15.75
N GLN A 315 -11.20 -11.16 14.97
CA GLN A 315 -12.16 -12.22 15.25
C GLN A 315 -11.52 -13.61 15.04
N GLN A 316 -10.67 -13.79 14.02
CA GLN A 316 -9.90 -15.01 13.81
C GLN A 316 -8.87 -15.26 14.94
N LEU A 317 -8.35 -14.22 15.57
CA LEU A 317 -7.51 -14.34 16.77
C LEU A 317 -8.30 -14.88 17.98
N ARG A 318 -9.63 -14.68 18.04
CA ARG A 318 -10.51 -15.21 19.09
C ARG A 318 -11.07 -16.60 18.79
N ALA A 319 -11.06 -17.04 17.53
CA ALA A 319 -11.53 -18.37 17.15
C ALA A 319 -10.57 -19.48 17.65
N PRO A 320 -11.07 -20.58 18.23
CA PRO A 320 -10.25 -21.74 18.57
C PRO A 320 -9.73 -22.43 17.31
N GLY A 321 -8.42 -22.65 17.19
CA GLY A 321 -7.81 -23.48 16.12
C GLY A 321 -6.67 -22.86 15.30
N HIS A 322 -6.48 -21.53 15.29
CA HIS A 322 -5.48 -20.88 14.42
C HIS A 322 -4.24 -20.38 15.18
N TYR A 323 -3.38 -21.30 15.64
CA TYR A 323 -2.17 -20.97 16.41
C TYR A 323 -1.14 -20.13 15.62
N GLY A 324 -1.07 -20.27 14.29
CA GLY A 324 -0.13 -19.51 13.45
C GLY A 324 -0.32 -18.00 13.50
N HIS A 325 -1.56 -17.51 13.39
CA HIS A 325 -1.86 -16.08 13.45
C HIS A 325 -1.61 -15.49 14.85
N LYS A 326 -1.82 -16.28 15.90
CA LYS A 326 -1.51 -15.88 17.29
C LYS A 326 0.00 -15.71 17.49
N LEU A 327 0.80 -16.61 16.91
CA LEU A 327 2.27 -16.55 16.98
C LEU A 327 2.80 -15.34 16.20
N VAL A 328 2.31 -15.10 14.99
CA VAL A 328 2.66 -13.89 14.20
C VAL A 328 2.28 -12.62 14.94
N PHE A 329 1.08 -12.54 15.52
CA PHE A 329 0.65 -11.38 16.30
C PHE A 329 1.50 -11.17 17.55
N ALA A 330 1.84 -12.24 18.28
CA ALA A 330 2.73 -12.16 19.43
C ALA A 330 4.14 -11.69 19.05
N VAL A 331 4.69 -12.17 17.94
CA VAL A 331 6.00 -11.72 17.41
C VAL A 331 5.94 -10.25 17.01
N LEU A 332 4.86 -9.81 16.33
CA LEU A 332 4.65 -8.40 15.98
C LEU A 332 4.52 -7.52 17.22
N LEU A 333 3.80 -7.97 18.24
CA LEU A 333 3.66 -7.25 19.52
C LEU A 333 5.01 -7.14 20.24
N VAL A 334 5.77 -8.24 20.30
CA VAL A 334 7.12 -8.25 20.88
C VAL A 334 8.04 -7.33 20.08
N ALA A 335 8.00 -7.36 18.75
CA ALA A 335 8.79 -6.44 17.92
C ALA A 335 8.40 -4.98 18.16
N LEU A 336 7.10 -4.67 18.23
CA LEU A 336 6.60 -3.32 18.53
C LEU A 336 7.07 -2.81 19.89
N VAL A 337 7.18 -3.70 20.88
CA VAL A 337 7.65 -3.36 22.23
C VAL A 337 9.16 -3.34 22.33
N VAL A 338 9.91 -4.20 21.64
CA VAL A 338 11.37 -4.33 21.79
C VAL A 338 12.13 -3.34 20.91
N LEU A 339 11.70 -3.12 19.66
CA LEU A 339 12.40 -2.25 18.70
C LEU A 339 12.62 -0.80 19.18
N PRO A 340 11.69 -0.13 19.88
CA PRO A 340 11.93 1.23 20.38
C PRO A 340 12.85 1.28 21.62
N PHE A 341 13.10 0.17 22.31
CA PHE A 341 13.95 0.13 23.51
C PHE A 341 15.32 -0.51 23.26
N ALA A 342 15.46 -1.32 22.22
CA ALA A 342 16.75 -1.89 21.81
C ALA A 342 17.66 -0.78 21.28
N GLN A 343 18.69 -0.41 22.03
CA GLN A 343 19.68 0.57 21.59
C GLN A 343 20.78 -0.11 20.77
N ALA A 344 21.11 0.48 19.62
CA ALA A 344 22.23 0.03 18.79
C ALA A 344 23.07 1.24 18.35
N THR A 345 24.36 1.00 18.10
CA THR A 345 25.26 2.03 17.60
C THR A 345 24.93 2.32 16.14
N TYR A 346 24.49 3.55 15.87
CA TYR A 346 24.24 4.02 14.50
C TYR A 346 25.59 4.32 13.83
N ARG A 347 25.77 3.82 12.61
CA ARG A 347 27.05 3.91 11.89
C ARG A 347 26.84 4.53 10.52
N ILE A 348 27.45 5.69 10.31
CA ILE A 348 27.41 6.45 9.06
C ILE A 348 28.53 5.95 8.17
N SER A 349 28.20 5.52 6.96
CA SER A 349 29.19 5.05 5.99
C SER A 349 29.59 6.18 5.06
N ALA A 350 30.88 6.51 5.03
CA ALA A 350 31.42 7.59 4.22
C ALA A 350 32.58 7.09 3.37
N ARG A 351 32.70 7.61 2.14
CA ARG A 351 33.89 7.39 1.32
C ARG A 351 35.04 8.16 1.97
N ALA A 352 36.20 7.52 2.08
CA ALA A 352 37.37 8.09 2.71
C ALA A 352 38.53 8.20 1.71
N SER A 353 39.25 9.31 1.76
CA SER A 353 40.52 9.50 1.09
C SER A 353 41.59 9.93 2.08
N LEU A 354 42.80 9.39 1.93
CA LEU A 354 43.94 9.76 2.75
C LEU A 354 44.68 10.93 2.10
N GLU A 355 44.74 12.06 2.80
CA GLU A 355 45.50 13.24 2.37
C GLU A 355 46.67 13.50 3.33
N GLY A 356 47.77 14.07 2.82
CA GLY A 356 48.83 14.60 3.68
C GLY A 356 48.34 15.84 4.42
N VAL A 357 48.63 15.95 5.73
CA VAL A 357 48.15 17.07 6.57
C VAL A 357 48.71 18.42 6.10
N VAL A 358 49.94 18.44 5.59
CA VAL A 358 50.61 19.66 5.14
C VAL A 358 51.41 19.36 3.88
N VAL A 359 50.96 19.90 2.75
CA VAL A 359 51.83 20.02 1.57
C VAL A 359 52.60 21.32 1.71
N ARG A 360 53.93 21.24 1.76
CA ARG A 360 54.81 22.41 1.84
C ARG A 360 55.38 22.69 0.47
N THR A 361 55.04 23.86 -0.07
CA THR A 361 55.56 24.36 -1.33
C THR A 361 56.98 24.88 -1.13
N LEU A 362 57.92 24.34 -1.89
CA LEU A 362 59.28 24.85 -2.02
C LEU A 362 59.31 25.74 -3.25
N ALA A 363 59.43 27.05 -3.04
CA ALA A 363 59.40 28.05 -4.09
C ALA A 363 60.79 28.64 -4.34
N ALA A 364 61.01 29.16 -5.55
CA ALA A 364 62.24 29.85 -5.90
C ALA A 364 62.41 31.14 -5.05
N PRO A 365 63.53 31.30 -4.34
CA PRO A 365 63.75 32.45 -3.45
C PRO A 365 64.04 33.76 -4.19
N PHE A 366 64.55 33.68 -5.42
CA PHE A 366 64.90 34.80 -6.30
C PHE A 366 64.83 34.36 -7.77
N ASP A 367 64.94 35.31 -8.70
CA ASP A 367 64.96 35.04 -10.14
C ASP A 367 66.32 34.47 -10.56
N GLY A 368 66.32 33.36 -11.30
CA GLY A 368 67.57 32.70 -11.69
C GLY A 368 67.35 31.54 -12.66
N TYR A 369 68.35 30.68 -12.81
CA TYR A 369 68.26 29.48 -13.67
C TYR A 369 68.47 28.22 -12.84
N VAL A 370 67.83 27.11 -13.22
CA VAL A 370 68.04 25.82 -12.54
C VAL A 370 69.39 25.22 -12.95
N GLU A 371 70.30 25.03 -11.98
CA GLU A 371 71.62 24.40 -12.20
C GLU A 371 71.50 22.87 -12.15
N GLN A 372 70.85 22.34 -11.13
CA GLN A 372 70.71 20.89 -10.91
C GLN A 372 69.40 20.55 -10.19
N ALA A 373 68.84 19.39 -10.51
CA ALA A 373 67.74 18.75 -9.81
C ALA A 373 68.15 17.31 -9.51
N ARG A 374 68.04 16.88 -8.26
CA ARG A 374 68.49 15.56 -7.79
C ARG A 374 67.36 14.58 -7.53
N PHE A 375 66.15 15.10 -7.36
CA PHE A 375 64.96 14.34 -7.01
C PHE A 375 63.78 14.81 -7.85
N ARG A 376 62.79 13.92 -7.99
CA ARG A 376 61.54 14.16 -8.72
C ARG A 376 60.34 13.75 -7.88
N ALA A 377 59.14 14.12 -8.36
CA ALA A 377 57.89 13.65 -7.79
C ALA A 377 57.88 12.12 -7.63
N GLY A 378 57.51 11.66 -6.44
CA GLY A 378 57.52 10.25 -6.04
C GLY A 378 58.74 9.83 -5.20
N ASP A 379 59.81 10.62 -5.15
CA ASP A 379 60.99 10.31 -4.34
C ASP A 379 60.80 10.74 -2.87
N THR A 380 61.38 9.96 -1.96
CA THR A 380 61.43 10.28 -0.52
C THR A 380 62.76 10.93 -0.16
N VAL A 381 62.73 12.03 0.59
CA VAL A 381 63.90 12.81 1.01
C VAL A 381 63.93 13.00 2.52
N LYS A 382 65.14 13.10 3.08
CA LYS A 382 65.35 13.46 4.49
C LYS A 382 65.52 14.96 4.66
N ALA A 383 65.14 15.49 5.81
CA ALA A 383 65.35 16.87 6.21
C ALA A 383 66.82 17.29 5.99
N GLY A 384 67.01 18.47 5.40
CA GLY A 384 68.33 19.02 5.07
C GLY A 384 68.97 18.46 3.80
N THR A 385 68.34 17.49 3.12
CA THR A 385 68.84 16.99 1.83
C THR A 385 68.67 18.05 0.75
N GLU A 386 69.68 18.23 -0.09
CA GLU A 386 69.60 19.08 -1.28
C GLU A 386 68.72 18.45 -2.35
N ILE A 387 67.59 19.11 -2.66
CA ILE A 387 66.62 18.68 -3.66
C ILE A 387 67.01 19.21 -5.04
N ALA A 388 67.34 20.50 -5.10
CA ALA A 388 67.75 21.21 -6.30
C ALA A 388 68.65 22.40 -5.96
N ALA A 389 69.37 22.92 -6.95
CA ALA A 389 70.09 24.17 -6.83
C ALA A 389 69.89 25.06 -8.06
N LEU A 390 69.86 26.36 -7.81
CA LEU A 390 69.88 27.41 -8.83
C LEU A 390 71.33 27.76 -9.18
N ASP A 391 71.54 28.35 -10.35
CA ASP A 391 72.85 28.82 -10.80
C ASP A 391 73.40 29.88 -9.83
N ARG A 392 74.58 29.58 -9.27
CA ARG A 392 75.26 30.39 -8.25
C ARG A 392 76.40 31.22 -8.82
N ARG A 393 76.75 31.06 -10.11
CA ARG A 393 77.94 31.70 -10.69
C ARG A 393 77.88 33.21 -10.61
N ASP A 394 76.75 33.78 -11.03
CA ASP A 394 76.54 35.24 -11.01
C ASP A 394 76.48 35.78 -9.57
N LEU A 395 75.79 35.08 -8.67
CA LEU A 395 75.71 35.45 -7.25
C LEU A 395 77.07 35.43 -6.56
N ARG A 396 77.95 34.47 -6.89
CA ARG A 396 79.33 34.43 -6.35
C ARG A 396 80.15 35.63 -6.83
N LEU A 397 80.05 35.97 -8.11
CA LEU A 397 80.74 37.14 -8.67
C LEU A 397 80.21 38.44 -8.05
N GLU A 398 78.90 38.54 -7.87
CA GLU A 398 78.27 39.69 -7.21
C GLU A 398 78.71 39.81 -5.75
N LEU A 399 78.79 38.70 -5.02
CA LEU A 399 79.26 38.69 -3.63
C LEU A 399 80.72 39.18 -3.53
N ILE A 400 81.61 38.71 -4.40
CA ILE A 400 83.01 39.17 -4.44
C ILE A 400 83.09 40.67 -4.70
N ARG A 401 82.29 41.20 -5.63
CA ARG A 401 82.20 42.65 -5.89
C ARG A 401 81.70 43.42 -4.67
N ALA A 402 80.63 42.94 -4.04
CA ALA A 402 80.06 43.57 -2.85
C ALA A 402 81.05 43.57 -1.67
N GLN A 403 81.79 42.49 -1.45
CA GLN A 403 82.84 42.41 -0.44
C GLN A 403 84.00 43.37 -0.74
N GLY A 404 84.43 43.49 -2.01
CA GLY A 404 85.42 44.49 -2.42
C GLY A 404 84.96 45.93 -2.13
N GLN A 405 83.67 46.21 -2.32
CA GLN A 405 83.08 47.52 -2.02
C GLN A 405 83.07 47.83 -0.51
N VAL A 406 82.80 46.81 0.32
CA VAL A 406 82.89 46.92 1.78
C VAL A 406 84.30 47.32 2.20
N GLU A 407 85.34 46.64 1.69
CA GLU A 407 86.72 46.98 2.03
C GLU A 407 87.12 48.36 1.53
N GLN A 408 86.70 48.75 0.32
CA GLN A 408 86.95 50.09 -0.21
C GLN A 408 86.36 51.19 0.69
N TYR A 409 85.10 51.06 1.12
CA TYR A 409 84.48 52.06 2.00
C TYR A 409 85.02 52.01 3.43
N ARG A 410 85.49 50.84 3.88
CA ARG A 410 86.17 50.69 5.16
C ARG A 410 87.49 51.45 5.18
N GLU A 411 88.27 51.37 4.12
CA GLU A 411 89.49 52.17 3.96
C GLU A 411 89.20 53.67 3.94
N GLN A 412 88.15 54.11 3.21
CA GLN A 412 87.73 55.52 3.19
C GLN A 412 87.29 56.02 4.57
N TYR A 413 86.56 55.20 5.33
CA TYR A 413 86.21 55.52 6.72
C TYR A 413 87.45 55.67 7.60
N ASN A 414 88.41 54.75 7.49
CA ASN A 414 89.65 54.79 8.26
C ASN A 414 90.51 56.02 7.92
N ASP A 415 90.62 56.38 6.64
CA ASP A 415 91.34 57.59 6.20
C ASP A 415 90.64 58.87 6.69
N ALA A 416 89.31 58.97 6.58
CA ALA A 416 88.54 60.08 7.12
C ALA A 416 88.67 60.20 8.66
N ALA A 417 88.68 59.05 9.36
CA ALA A 417 88.91 58.98 10.80
C ALA A 417 90.32 59.43 11.18
N ALA A 418 91.34 59.03 10.42
CA ALA A 418 92.72 59.47 10.59
C ALA A 418 92.87 61.00 10.41
N ARG A 419 92.13 61.57 9.46
CA ARG A 419 92.07 63.03 9.20
C ARG A 419 91.16 63.80 10.16
N ARG A 420 90.40 63.11 11.02
CA ARG A 420 89.39 63.67 11.94
C ARG A 420 88.27 64.48 11.23
N ASP A 421 87.97 64.15 9.98
CA ASP A 421 86.87 64.78 9.24
C ASP A 421 85.54 64.09 9.57
N ARG A 422 84.79 64.67 10.51
CA ARG A 422 83.51 64.10 10.98
C ARG A 422 82.46 64.01 9.88
N ALA A 423 82.44 64.94 8.92
CA ALA A 423 81.45 64.92 7.85
C ALA A 423 81.77 63.78 6.87
N GLN A 424 83.05 63.65 6.49
CA GLN A 424 83.48 62.58 5.60
C GLN A 424 83.38 61.20 6.27
N MET A 425 83.66 61.09 7.58
CA MET A 425 83.44 59.85 8.34
C MET A 425 81.97 59.41 8.30
N ALA A 426 81.03 60.35 8.51
CA ALA A 426 79.60 60.02 8.50
C ALA A 426 79.14 59.50 7.12
N VAL A 427 79.63 60.12 6.04
CA VAL A 427 79.34 59.67 4.66
C VAL A 427 79.95 58.30 4.39
N ALA A 428 81.23 58.09 4.71
CA ALA A 428 81.92 56.83 4.49
C ALA A 428 81.31 55.70 5.34
N GLN A 429 80.85 56.01 6.56
CA GLN A 429 80.14 55.05 7.41
C GLN A 429 78.81 54.63 6.78
N ALA A 430 78.00 55.57 6.29
CA ALA A 430 76.74 55.23 5.62
C ALA A 430 76.96 54.38 4.37
N GLN A 431 78.01 54.66 3.59
CA GLN A 431 78.40 53.87 2.42
C GLN A 431 78.89 52.47 2.80
N LEU A 432 79.67 52.35 3.87
CA LEU A 432 80.12 51.08 4.42
C LEU A 432 78.93 50.23 4.88
N GLU A 433 77.99 50.81 5.62
CA GLU A 433 76.77 50.14 6.08
C GLU A 433 75.92 49.66 4.89
N GLN A 434 75.76 50.50 3.86
CA GLN A 434 75.05 50.12 2.63
C GLN A 434 75.75 48.97 1.89
N ALA A 435 77.07 49.03 1.71
CA ALA A 435 77.82 47.96 1.05
C ALA A 435 77.80 46.64 1.85
N ALA A 436 77.87 46.73 3.18
CA ALA A 436 77.77 45.57 4.06
C ALA A 436 76.38 44.93 3.97
N ALA A 437 75.31 45.73 3.94
CA ALA A 437 73.95 45.25 3.73
C ALA A 437 73.77 44.55 2.37
N GLN A 438 74.37 45.10 1.30
CA GLN A 438 74.34 44.47 -0.02
C GLN A 438 75.11 43.13 -0.03
N ALA A 439 76.31 43.09 0.56
CA ALA A 439 77.09 41.85 0.66
C ALA A 439 76.33 40.77 1.44
N GLN A 440 75.67 41.15 2.54
CA GLN A 440 74.84 40.23 3.32
C GLN A 440 73.64 39.72 2.51
N LEU A 441 72.95 40.59 1.76
CA LEU A 441 71.83 40.18 0.91
C LEU A 441 72.26 39.18 -0.18
N THR A 442 73.39 39.45 -0.84
CA THR A 442 73.93 38.54 -1.87
C THR A 442 74.38 37.21 -1.26
N GLN A 443 74.97 37.23 -0.05
CA GLN A 443 75.33 36.02 0.69
C GLN A 443 74.11 35.18 1.08
N ASP A 444 73.02 35.84 1.51
CA ASP A 444 71.76 35.18 1.85
C ASP A 444 71.13 34.55 0.60
N ASN A 445 71.13 35.25 -0.54
CA ASN A 445 70.67 34.70 -1.82
C ASN A 445 71.51 33.50 -2.24
N LEU A 446 72.85 33.60 -2.13
CA LEU A 446 73.74 32.49 -2.45
C LEU A 446 73.46 31.25 -1.58
N THR A 447 73.14 31.45 -0.31
CA THR A 447 72.78 30.37 0.62
C THR A 447 71.41 29.77 0.25
N ARG A 448 70.43 30.60 -0.09
CA ARG A 448 69.08 30.18 -0.50
C ARG A 448 69.04 29.58 -1.90
N ALA A 449 70.09 29.74 -2.71
CA ALA A 449 70.20 29.13 -4.04
C ALA A 449 70.16 27.59 -4.00
N VAL A 450 70.49 27.00 -2.85
CA VAL A 450 70.38 25.55 -2.60
C VAL A 450 69.03 25.26 -1.93
N ILE A 451 68.16 24.54 -2.62
CA ILE A 451 66.83 24.17 -2.14
C ILE A 451 66.94 22.90 -1.32
N LEU A 452 66.80 23.03 0.00
CA LEU A 452 66.87 21.93 0.96
C LEU A 452 65.47 21.44 1.36
N ALA A 453 65.36 20.15 1.69
CA ALA A 453 64.15 19.58 2.26
C ALA A 453 63.92 20.12 3.70
N PRO A 454 62.79 20.80 4.00
CA PRO A 454 62.51 21.30 5.35
C PRO A 454 62.19 20.22 6.40
N PHE A 455 61.80 19.00 5.98
CA PHE A 455 61.47 17.87 6.84
C PHE A 455 61.59 16.55 6.04
N ASP A 456 61.54 15.41 6.73
CA ASP A 456 61.49 14.08 6.12
C ASP A 456 60.14 13.88 5.41
N GLY A 457 60.13 13.62 4.10
CA GLY A 457 58.88 13.59 3.35
C GLY A 457 58.99 13.06 1.93
N LEU A 458 57.83 12.96 1.28
CA LEU A 458 57.65 12.58 -0.11
C LEU A 458 57.47 13.83 -0.97
N ILE A 459 58.17 13.92 -2.10
CA ILE A 459 57.91 14.94 -3.12
C ILE A 459 56.63 14.56 -3.86
N VAL A 460 55.58 15.36 -3.69
CA VAL A 460 54.25 15.16 -4.28
C VAL A 460 54.23 15.61 -5.74
N SER A 461 54.81 16.78 -6.02
CA SER A 461 54.84 17.38 -7.35
C SER A 461 56.14 18.18 -7.57
N GLY A 462 56.49 18.40 -8.84
CA GLY A 462 57.72 19.06 -9.27
C GLY A 462 58.70 18.09 -9.94
N ASP A 463 59.00 18.33 -11.23
CA ASP A 463 60.05 17.63 -11.98
C ASP A 463 60.93 18.64 -12.71
N LEU A 464 61.96 19.11 -12.03
CA LEU A 464 62.93 20.05 -12.59
C LEU A 464 64.00 19.35 -13.46
N HIS A 465 64.06 18.02 -13.54
CA HIS A 465 65.04 17.33 -14.39
C HIS A 465 64.86 17.68 -15.86
N GLN A 466 63.62 17.92 -16.28
CA GLN A 466 63.27 18.32 -17.64
C GLN A 466 63.43 19.84 -17.88
N GLN A 467 63.74 20.60 -16.83
CA GLN A 467 63.83 22.06 -16.84
C GLN A 467 65.22 22.57 -16.42
N LEU A 468 66.25 21.73 -16.53
CA LEU A 468 67.64 22.15 -16.30
C LEU A 468 68.02 23.28 -17.26
N GLY A 469 68.58 24.36 -16.72
CA GLY A 469 68.86 25.59 -17.46
C GLY A 469 67.66 26.48 -17.73
N ALA A 470 66.44 26.09 -17.34
CA ALA A 470 65.27 26.96 -17.46
C ALA A 470 65.32 28.09 -16.44
N GLY A 471 64.78 29.25 -16.82
CA GLY A 471 64.62 30.39 -15.93
C GLY A 471 63.47 30.18 -14.94
N VAL A 472 63.69 30.53 -13.69
CA VAL A 472 62.69 30.55 -12.61
C VAL A 472 62.53 31.95 -12.07
N ARG A 473 61.32 32.26 -11.59
CA ARG A 473 61.01 33.54 -10.97
C ARG A 473 60.80 33.39 -9.46
N ARG A 474 61.10 34.43 -8.70
CA ARG A 474 60.84 34.51 -7.27
C ARG A 474 59.38 34.16 -6.98
N GLY A 475 59.18 33.23 -6.06
CA GLY A 475 57.85 32.73 -5.67
C GLY A 475 57.28 31.63 -6.57
N GLN A 476 57.94 31.28 -7.68
CA GLN A 476 57.53 30.15 -8.51
C GLN A 476 57.68 28.84 -7.72
N THR A 477 56.62 28.02 -7.70
CA THR A 477 56.65 26.67 -7.13
C THR A 477 57.63 25.79 -7.89
N LEU A 478 58.61 25.24 -7.17
CA LEU A 478 59.59 24.30 -7.70
C LEU A 478 59.19 22.86 -7.37
N PHE A 479 58.85 22.62 -6.10
CA PHE A 479 58.43 21.32 -5.59
C PHE A 479 57.32 21.49 -4.55
N GLU A 480 56.54 20.44 -4.37
CA GLU A 480 55.62 20.30 -3.23
C GLU A 480 55.97 19.04 -2.46
N MET A 481 56.10 19.16 -1.14
CA MET A 481 56.53 18.05 -0.28
C MET A 481 55.54 17.78 0.85
N ALA A 482 55.23 16.52 1.11
CA ALA A 482 54.32 16.09 2.18
C ALA A 482 55.04 15.18 3.19
N PRO A 483 54.78 15.32 4.51
CA PRO A 483 55.30 14.40 5.52
C PRO A 483 54.77 12.97 5.32
N LEU A 484 55.57 11.97 5.69
CA LEU A 484 55.20 10.55 5.62
C LEU A 484 54.49 10.01 6.88
N ASP A 485 54.47 10.78 7.96
CA ASP A 485 53.98 10.35 9.28
C ASP A 485 52.70 11.08 9.70
N ARG A 486 52.24 12.05 8.92
CA ARG A 486 51.08 12.89 9.24
C ARG A 486 50.07 12.89 8.11
N TYR A 487 49.07 12.04 8.29
CA TYR A 487 47.92 11.94 7.39
C TYR A 487 46.67 12.45 8.07
N ARG A 488 45.81 13.09 7.28
CA ARG A 488 44.40 13.29 7.64
C ARG A 488 43.55 12.44 6.72
N VAL A 489 42.48 11.91 7.28
CA VAL A 489 41.47 11.22 6.51
C VAL A 489 40.39 12.23 6.18
N VAL A 490 40.07 12.35 4.90
CA VAL A 490 38.97 13.16 4.41
C VAL A 490 37.81 12.22 4.12
N LEU A 491 36.70 12.45 4.82
CA LEU A 491 35.47 11.68 4.72
C LEU A 491 34.45 12.49 3.93
N GLU A 492 33.85 11.86 2.93
CA GLU A 492 32.74 12.38 2.14
C GLU A 492 31.44 11.86 2.78
N VAL A 493 30.86 12.65 3.68
CA VAL A 493 29.62 12.29 4.41
C VAL A 493 28.42 12.81 3.61
N PRO A 494 27.38 12.00 3.36
CA PRO A 494 26.16 12.48 2.71
C PRO A 494 25.49 13.62 3.49
N ASP A 495 24.94 14.60 2.77
CA ASP A 495 24.20 15.73 3.37
C ASP A 495 23.09 15.26 4.33
N ALA A 496 22.35 14.22 3.96
CA ALA A 496 21.26 13.69 4.80
C ALA A 496 21.72 13.15 6.18
N GLU A 497 23.00 12.82 6.35
CA GLU A 497 23.54 12.21 7.57
C GLU A 497 24.49 13.17 8.33
N ILE A 498 24.73 14.39 7.83
CA ILE A 498 25.74 15.30 8.40
C ILE A 498 25.38 15.78 9.81
N ASP A 499 24.10 15.93 10.11
CA ASP A 499 23.59 16.42 11.40
C ASP A 499 23.94 15.49 12.56
N GLU A 500 24.15 14.21 12.27
CA GLU A 500 24.51 13.18 13.25
C GLU A 500 26.03 13.10 13.49
N VAL A 501 26.84 13.74 12.64
CA VAL A 501 28.31 13.74 12.75
C VAL A 501 28.79 14.86 13.66
N ARG A 502 29.55 14.51 14.69
CA ARG A 502 30.13 15.44 15.67
C ARG A 502 31.63 15.26 15.82
N VAL A 503 32.32 16.35 16.12
CA VAL A 503 33.75 16.34 16.42
C VAL A 503 34.01 15.45 17.64
N GLY A 504 35.03 14.59 17.54
CA GLY A 504 35.45 13.66 18.59
C GLY A 504 34.86 12.25 18.47
N GLN A 505 33.90 12.01 17.57
CA GLN A 505 33.34 10.67 17.33
C GLN A 505 34.42 9.71 16.83
N ALA A 506 34.36 8.47 17.33
CA ALA A 506 35.22 7.39 16.88
C ALA A 506 34.69 6.79 15.57
N GLY A 507 35.58 6.19 14.80
CA GLY A 507 35.21 5.47 13.59
C GLY A 507 36.25 4.44 13.20
N THR A 508 35.93 3.74 12.12
CA THR A 508 36.81 2.72 11.53
C THR A 508 37.00 2.99 10.05
N LEU A 509 38.22 2.88 9.56
CA LEU A 509 38.59 3.03 8.16
C LEU A 509 39.11 1.70 7.61
N ARG A 510 38.63 1.34 6.43
CA ARG A 510 39.21 0.27 5.60
C ARG A 510 39.67 0.87 4.28
N LEU A 511 40.98 0.83 4.03
CA LEU A 511 41.58 1.28 2.78
C LEU A 511 41.50 0.19 1.73
N ALA A 512 41.24 0.54 0.47
CA ALA A 512 41.22 -0.42 -0.64
C ALA A 512 42.58 -1.11 -0.84
N ALA A 513 43.67 -0.43 -0.52
CA ALA A 513 45.02 -0.99 -0.55
C ALA A 513 45.33 -1.96 0.61
N LEU A 514 44.53 -1.94 1.68
CA LEU A 514 44.72 -2.75 2.90
C LEU A 514 43.36 -3.27 3.42
N PRO A 515 42.63 -4.11 2.64
CA PRO A 515 41.25 -4.48 2.96
C PRO A 515 41.11 -5.30 4.25
N GLU A 516 42.15 -6.07 4.61
CA GLU A 516 42.18 -6.92 5.81
C GLU A 516 42.40 -6.14 7.11
N ARG A 517 42.79 -4.86 7.03
CA ARG A 517 43.11 -4.04 8.21
C ARG A 517 42.02 -3.01 8.47
N VAL A 518 41.60 -2.94 9.73
CA VAL A 518 40.72 -1.90 10.24
C VAL A 518 41.58 -0.88 10.98
N LEU A 519 41.56 0.36 10.51
CA LEU A 519 42.28 1.47 11.13
C LEU A 519 41.29 2.30 11.96
N ALA A 520 41.66 2.62 13.19
CA ALA A 520 40.87 3.51 14.03
C ALA A 520 41.05 4.96 13.56
N LEU A 521 39.94 5.69 13.47
CA LEU A 521 39.95 7.11 13.17
C LEU A 521 39.12 7.87 14.20
N LYS A 522 39.40 9.17 14.34
CA LYS A 522 38.62 10.07 15.17
C LYS A 522 38.29 11.34 14.41
N VAL A 523 37.02 11.73 14.40
CA VAL A 523 36.59 12.95 13.73
C VAL A 523 37.24 14.16 14.40
N ALA A 524 38.04 14.91 13.63
CA ALA A 524 38.80 16.06 14.12
C ALA A 524 38.07 17.37 13.80
N ARG A 525 37.46 17.47 12.61
CA ARG A 525 36.81 18.70 12.15
C ARG A 525 35.72 18.43 11.11
N VAL A 526 34.59 19.10 11.24
CA VAL A 526 33.53 19.11 10.20
C VAL A 526 33.66 20.42 9.42
N THR A 527 33.91 20.36 8.12
CA THR A 527 34.01 21.56 7.28
C THR A 527 32.65 21.85 6.67
N PRO A 528 32.05 23.04 6.89
CA PRO A 528 30.72 23.40 6.37
C PRO A 528 30.83 23.84 4.89
N VAL A 529 31.45 23.01 4.06
CA VAL A 529 31.58 23.22 2.61
C VAL A 529 31.11 21.96 1.92
N THR A 530 30.06 22.12 1.11
CA THR A 530 29.48 21.06 0.30
C THR A 530 30.27 20.89 -0.99
N ALA A 531 30.54 19.64 -1.36
CA ALA A 531 31.02 19.27 -2.68
C ALA A 531 29.96 18.43 -3.39
N ALA A 532 29.70 18.76 -4.66
CA ALA A 532 28.85 17.94 -5.52
C ALA A 532 29.71 16.93 -6.28
N ARG A 533 29.35 15.65 -6.22
CA ARG A 533 29.96 14.59 -7.01
C ARG A 533 28.88 13.61 -7.46
N ASP A 534 28.88 13.26 -8.75
CA ASP A 534 27.96 12.29 -9.34
C ASP A 534 26.47 12.57 -9.06
N GLY A 535 26.09 13.86 -8.98
CA GLY A 535 24.71 14.29 -8.71
C GLY A 535 24.29 14.23 -7.24
N ALA A 536 25.20 13.89 -6.33
CA ALA A 536 24.96 13.89 -4.88
C ALA A 536 25.84 14.93 -4.16
N THR A 537 25.28 15.50 -3.10
CA THR A 537 25.95 16.51 -2.26
C THR A 537 26.55 15.85 -1.02
N TYR A 538 27.82 16.15 -0.75
CA TYR A 538 28.55 15.62 0.40
C TYR A 538 29.23 16.74 1.18
N PHE A 539 29.36 16.53 2.49
CA PHE A 539 30.17 17.36 3.37
C PHE A 539 31.55 16.74 3.58
N ARG A 540 32.55 17.62 3.62
CA ARG A 540 33.93 17.23 3.86
C ARG A 540 34.22 17.22 5.35
N VAL A 541 34.42 16.03 5.91
CA VAL A 541 34.78 15.83 7.32
C VAL A 541 36.23 15.35 7.41
N GLU A 542 37.03 16.01 8.24
CA GLU A 542 38.42 15.63 8.49
C GLU A 542 38.51 14.80 9.77
N ALA A 543 39.25 13.70 9.70
CA ALA A 543 39.50 12.80 10.80
C ALA A 543 41.00 12.50 10.95
N ASP A 544 41.43 12.38 12.19
CA ASP A 544 42.77 11.91 12.54
C ASP A 544 42.81 10.38 12.47
N LEU A 545 43.93 9.85 12.00
CA LEU A 545 44.13 8.43 11.82
C LEU A 545 45.20 7.91 12.79
N GLU A 546 44.83 6.90 13.58
CA GLU A 546 45.78 6.18 14.42
C GLU A 546 46.43 5.05 13.60
N ALA A 547 47.46 5.37 12.84
CA ALA A 547 48.16 4.43 11.95
C ALA A 547 49.69 4.43 12.14
N ALA A 548 50.14 4.21 13.37
CA ALA A 548 51.56 4.13 13.68
C ALA A 548 52.23 2.96 12.93
N GLY A 549 53.32 3.26 12.20
CA GLY A 549 54.19 2.26 11.57
C GLY A 549 53.66 1.59 10.30
N LEU A 550 52.56 2.09 9.72
CA LEU A 550 52.02 1.56 8.46
C LEU A 550 52.56 2.35 7.25
N PRO A 551 52.92 1.66 6.13
CA PRO A 551 53.37 2.31 4.90
C PRO A 551 52.17 2.89 4.14
N LEU A 552 51.56 3.94 4.69
CA LEU A 552 50.47 4.65 4.05
C LEU A 552 50.99 5.57 2.93
N ARG A 553 50.17 5.82 1.93
CA ARG A 553 50.50 6.76 0.84
C ARG A 553 49.37 7.77 0.68
N PRO A 554 49.70 9.07 0.49
CA PRO A 554 48.69 10.05 0.10
C PRO A 554 47.95 9.59 -1.16
N GLY A 555 46.64 9.85 -1.23
CA GLY A 555 45.78 9.45 -2.34
C GLY A 555 45.16 8.06 -2.22
N MET A 556 45.48 7.27 -1.18
CA MET A 556 44.76 6.02 -0.89
C MET A 556 43.28 6.30 -0.61
N ILE A 557 42.40 5.48 -1.19
CA ILE A 557 40.94 5.57 -1.00
C ILE A 557 40.43 4.36 -0.20
N GLY A 558 39.32 4.55 0.48
CA GLY A 558 38.70 3.53 1.33
C GLY A 558 37.27 3.87 1.71
N ASN A 559 36.70 3.05 2.59
CA ASN A 559 35.40 3.28 3.21
C ASN A 559 35.58 3.42 4.71
N ALA A 560 35.02 4.48 5.27
CA ALA A 560 34.97 4.73 6.70
C ALA A 560 33.57 4.50 7.25
N ARG A 561 33.50 4.09 8.52
CA ARG A 561 32.27 4.06 9.31
C ARG A 561 32.47 4.92 10.55
N ILE A 562 31.68 5.98 10.67
CA ILE A 562 31.67 6.88 11.83
C ILE A 562 30.60 6.39 12.80
N GLU A 563 30.92 6.29 14.10
CA GLU A 563 29.96 5.89 15.13
C GLU A 563 29.19 7.12 15.62
N ALA A 564 27.98 7.28 15.08
CA ALA A 564 27.09 8.42 15.30
C ALA A 564 26.16 8.20 16.52
N GLY A 565 26.74 7.74 17.63
CA GLY A 565 26.03 7.51 18.89
C GLY A 565 25.11 6.28 18.92
N THR A 566 24.42 6.13 20.05
CA THR A 566 23.45 5.05 20.29
C THR A 566 22.04 5.56 20.03
N GLN A 567 21.36 4.92 19.09
CA GLN A 567 19.98 5.24 18.73
C GLN A 567 19.08 4.01 18.91
N PRO A 568 17.76 4.20 19.13
CA PRO A 568 16.81 3.10 19.13
C PRO A 568 16.80 2.37 17.79
N LEU A 569 16.75 1.04 17.80
CA LEU A 569 16.79 0.21 16.60
C LEU A 569 15.62 0.53 15.64
N GLY A 570 14.44 0.81 16.21
CA GLY A 570 13.29 1.28 15.44
C GLY A 570 13.55 2.59 14.69
N TRP A 571 14.27 3.53 15.31
CA TRP A 571 14.66 4.79 14.64
C TRP A 571 15.67 4.53 13.51
N ILE A 572 16.69 3.70 13.76
CA ILE A 572 17.70 3.36 12.74
C ILE A 572 17.06 2.79 11.47
N TRP A 573 16.02 1.97 11.60
CA TRP A 573 15.30 1.38 10.45
C TRP A 573 14.28 2.32 9.80
N LEU A 574 13.55 3.10 10.60
CA LEU A 574 12.40 3.85 10.11
C LEU A 574 12.76 5.28 9.66
N HIS A 575 13.81 5.88 10.20
CA HIS A 575 14.17 7.27 9.90
C HIS A 575 14.43 7.55 8.41
N PRO A 576 15.11 6.70 7.60
CA PRO A 576 15.38 7.04 6.21
C PRO A 576 14.08 7.15 5.40
N PHE A 577 13.09 6.31 5.74
CA PHE A 577 11.77 6.34 5.13
C PHE A 577 10.93 7.53 5.62
N LEU A 578 10.98 7.84 6.92
CA LEU A 578 10.27 8.98 7.48
C LEU A 578 10.80 10.31 6.92
N ASP A 579 12.11 10.45 6.79
CA ASP A 579 12.74 11.64 6.24
C ASP A 579 12.45 11.79 4.75
N TRP A 580 12.50 10.67 3.99
CA TRP A 580 12.04 10.65 2.61
C TRP A 580 10.56 11.08 2.48
N MET A 581 9.66 10.53 3.31
CA MET A 581 8.24 10.93 3.32
C MET A 581 8.06 12.40 3.68
N ARG A 582 8.77 12.91 4.70
CA ARG A 582 8.69 14.32 5.11
C ARG A 582 9.09 15.23 3.97
N LEU A 583 10.18 14.92 3.27
CA LEU A 583 10.63 15.68 2.10
C LEU A 583 9.60 15.59 0.96
N HIS A 584 9.03 14.41 0.69
CA HIS A 584 8.07 14.24 -0.41
C HIS A 584 6.71 14.91 -0.13
N LEU A 585 6.23 14.86 1.12
CA LEU A 585 5.01 15.52 1.54
C LEU A 585 5.18 17.05 1.60
N ALA A 586 6.36 17.53 2.01
CA ALA A 586 6.68 18.95 1.98
C ALA A 586 6.81 19.50 0.55
N GLY A 587 7.32 18.70 -0.39
CA GLY A 587 7.37 19.06 -1.82
C GLY A 587 6.01 19.22 -2.50
N GLY A 588 4.92 18.77 -1.88
CA GLY A 588 3.55 19.01 -2.37
C GLY A 588 3.00 20.41 -2.05
N TRP A 589 3.77 21.25 -1.33
CA TRP A 589 3.38 22.60 -0.91
C TRP A 589 4.14 23.72 -1.65
N SER A 590 4.88 23.39 -2.72
CA SER A 590 5.59 24.37 -3.57
C SER A 590 4.97 24.49 -4.95
#